data_AF-A0A434SES2-F1
#
_entry.id   AF-A0A434SES2-F1
#
_cell.length_a   1.000
_cell.length_b   1.000
_cell.length_c   1.000
_cell.angle_alpha   90.00
_cell.angle_beta   90.00
_cell.angle_gamma   90.00
#
_symmetry.space_group_name_H-M   'P 1'
#
loop_
_entity.id
_entity.type
_entity.pdbx_description
1 polymer ?
#
loop_
_entity_poly.entity_id
_entity_poly.type
_entity_poly.pdbx_seq_one_letter_code
_entity_poly.pdbx_strand_id
1 'polypeptide(L)'
;MSLYSWIDIGDGRQVYRKIETAKPKRSHLPAPMVNSDTMSEVQSMLDGKMYTSKSALRATYRAAGVEEVGNDPARFRRRERPKVDRKSIKDTVQKAKARFDRGERVAQ
;
A
#
# COMPACT_ATOMS: atom_id res chain seq x y z
N MET A 1 23.10 4.09 -0.31
CA MET A 1 22.85 4.94 0.88
C MET A 1 21.53 5.65 0.71
N SER A 2 20.66 5.61 1.72
CA SER A 2 19.37 6.33 1.68
C SER A 2 19.61 7.78 2.06
N LEU A 3 19.32 8.71 1.17
CA LEU A 3 19.41 10.14 1.46
C LEU A 3 18.20 10.58 2.29
N TYR A 4 18.46 11.31 3.36
CA TYR A 4 17.45 11.94 4.20
C TYR A 4 17.67 13.45 4.13
N SER A 5 16.58 14.21 4.08
CA SER A 5 16.65 15.67 4.13
C SER A 5 15.55 16.24 5.01
N TRP A 6 15.77 17.48 5.43
CA TRP A 6 14.71 18.32 5.98
C TRP A 6 13.75 18.68 4.86
N ILE A 7 12.47 18.37 5.05
CA ILE A 7 11.39 18.74 4.15
C ILE A 7 10.52 19.76 4.87
N ASP A 8 10.40 20.95 4.30
CA ASP A 8 9.48 21.97 4.78
C ASP A 8 8.04 21.55 4.46
N ILE A 9 7.18 21.55 5.49
CA ILE A 9 5.75 21.22 5.37
C ILE A 9 4.85 22.46 5.55
N GLY A 10 5.44 23.66 5.64
CA GLY A 10 4.77 24.94 5.88
C GLY A 10 4.68 25.31 7.37
N ASP A 11 4.30 26.56 7.66
CA ASP A 11 4.20 27.13 9.03
C ASP A 11 5.48 27.02 9.87
N GLY A 12 6.66 27.06 9.23
CA GLY A 12 7.96 26.94 9.90
C GLY A 12 8.25 25.54 10.46
N ARG A 13 7.42 24.54 10.12
CA ARG A 13 7.64 23.14 10.53
C ARG A 13 8.42 22.41 9.46
N GLN A 14 9.49 21.77 9.87
CA GLN A 14 10.27 20.88 9.03
C GLN A 14 10.19 19.45 9.57
N VAL A 15 10.12 18.47 8.67
CA VAL A 15 10.15 17.06 9.04
C VAL A 15 11.34 16.42 8.35
N TYR A 16 12.20 15.77 9.14
CA TYR A 16 13.27 14.95 8.61
C TYR A 16 12.69 13.66 8.05
N ARG A 17 12.72 13.52 6.72
CA ARG A 17 12.19 12.34 6.03
C ARG A 17 13.20 11.80 5.03
N LYS A 18 13.07 10.50 4.79
CA LYS A 18 13.76 9.83 3.70
C LYS A 18 13.28 10.45 2.39
N ILE A 19 14.22 10.96 1.58
CA ILE A 19 13.93 11.34 0.20
C ILE A 19 13.73 10.02 -0.55
N GLU A 20 12.60 9.87 -1.25
CA GLU A 20 12.40 8.75 -2.16
C GLU A 20 13.40 8.89 -3.32
N THR A 21 14.59 8.36 -3.12
CA THR A 21 15.55 8.10 -4.19
C THR A 21 14.99 6.95 -5.01
N ALA A 22 15.18 6.99 -6.33
CA ALA A 22 14.64 6.01 -7.28
C ALA A 22 14.60 4.59 -6.69
N LYS A 23 13.42 3.95 -6.79
CA LYS A 23 13.13 2.64 -6.19
C LYS A 23 14.29 1.69 -6.49
N PRO A 24 15.04 1.22 -5.49
CA PRO A 24 16.22 0.40 -5.74
C PRO A 24 15.79 -0.86 -6.50
N LYS A 25 16.58 -1.25 -7.51
CA LYS A 25 16.37 -2.50 -8.23
C LYS A 25 16.34 -3.65 -7.21
N ARG A 26 15.32 -4.52 -7.32
CA ARG A 26 15.05 -5.57 -6.33
C ARG A 26 16.20 -6.59 -6.20
N SER A 27 17.05 -6.68 -7.23
CA SER A 27 18.24 -7.55 -7.31
C SER A 27 19.26 -7.02 -8.32
N HIS A 28 20.47 -7.60 -8.30
CA HIS A 28 21.55 -7.35 -9.27
C HIS A 28 21.24 -7.84 -10.70
N LEU A 29 20.24 -8.71 -10.86
CA LEU A 29 19.71 -9.18 -12.14
C LEU A 29 18.29 -8.62 -12.32
N PRO A 30 18.14 -7.39 -12.81
CA PRO A 30 16.83 -6.79 -13.04
C PRO A 30 16.17 -7.42 -14.27
N ALA A 31 15.62 -8.62 -14.10
CA ALA A 31 14.73 -9.22 -15.08
C ALA A 31 13.27 -8.95 -14.69
N PRO A 32 12.36 -8.73 -15.67
CA PRO A 32 10.95 -8.72 -15.38
C PRO A 32 10.51 -10.10 -14.86
N MET A 33 9.62 -10.11 -13.88
CA MET A 33 8.96 -11.35 -13.47
C MET A 33 8.00 -11.78 -14.59
N VAL A 34 8.28 -12.90 -15.24
CA VAL A 34 7.44 -13.45 -16.30
C VAL A 34 6.55 -14.53 -15.70
N ASN A 35 5.24 -14.29 -15.69
CA ASN A 35 4.26 -15.32 -15.37
C ASN A 35 3.82 -16.00 -16.68
N SER A 36 4.33 -17.19 -16.96
CA SER A 36 3.95 -17.95 -18.16
C SER A 36 2.50 -18.42 -18.10
N ASP A 37 1.85 -18.50 -19.25
CA ASP A 37 0.48 -19.04 -19.37
C ASP A 37 0.45 -20.57 -19.29
N THR A 38 1.59 -21.22 -19.55
CA THR A 38 1.73 -22.66 -19.50
C THR A 38 1.57 -23.19 -18.07
N MET A 39 0.89 -24.33 -17.95
CA MET A 39 0.78 -25.13 -16.74
C MET A 39 0.87 -26.62 -17.08
N SER A 40 1.13 -27.45 -16.07
CA SER A 40 0.96 -28.89 -16.16
C SER A 40 -0.47 -29.22 -16.62
N GLU A 41 -0.65 -30.38 -17.24
CA GLU A 41 -1.96 -30.83 -17.70
C GLU A 41 -2.94 -30.90 -16.52
N VAL A 42 -3.98 -30.06 -16.56
CA VAL A 42 -5.02 -29.98 -15.54
C VAL A 42 -6.36 -30.32 -16.18
N GLN A 43 -7.10 -31.21 -15.53
CA GLN A 43 -8.47 -31.50 -15.92
C GLN A 43 -9.41 -30.41 -15.40
N SER A 44 -10.20 -29.85 -16.30
CA SER A 44 -11.29 -28.94 -15.95
C SER A 44 -12.46 -29.72 -15.37
N MET A 45 -13.00 -29.24 -14.25
CA MET A 45 -14.17 -29.86 -13.59
C MET A 45 -15.50 -29.44 -14.21
N LEU A 46 -15.48 -28.43 -15.08
CA LEU A 46 -16.67 -27.95 -15.78
C LEU A 46 -17.01 -28.85 -16.99
N ASP A 47 -16.01 -29.21 -17.77
CA ASP A 47 -16.18 -29.90 -19.07
C ASP A 47 -15.33 -31.17 -19.21
N GLY A 48 -14.54 -31.53 -18.20
CA GLY A 48 -13.75 -32.77 -18.16
C GLY A 48 -12.51 -32.79 -19.06
N LYS A 49 -12.23 -31.69 -19.79
CA LYS A 49 -11.12 -31.61 -20.74
C LYS A 49 -9.79 -31.28 -20.04
N MET A 50 -8.69 -31.75 -20.63
CA MET A 50 -7.34 -31.43 -20.17
C MET A 50 -6.86 -30.12 -20.81
N TYR A 51 -6.30 -29.23 -19.98
CA TYR A 51 -5.75 -27.94 -20.40
C TYR A 51 -4.30 -27.80 -19.97
N THR A 52 -3.48 -27.21 -20.86
CA THR A 52 -2.09 -26.82 -20.61
C THR A 52 -1.91 -25.30 -20.53
N SER A 53 -2.96 -24.54 -20.85
CA SER A 53 -2.99 -23.07 -20.85
C SER A 53 -3.95 -22.54 -19.78
N LYS A 54 -3.43 -21.70 -18.87
CA LYS A 54 -4.22 -21.11 -17.79
C LYS A 54 -5.30 -20.18 -18.35
N SER A 55 -4.98 -19.44 -19.40
CA SER A 55 -5.91 -18.52 -20.06
C SER A 55 -7.08 -19.26 -20.73
N ALA A 56 -6.81 -20.39 -21.41
CA ALA A 56 -7.83 -21.23 -22.02
C ALA A 56 -8.78 -21.81 -20.96
N LEU A 57 -8.25 -22.34 -19.86
CA LEU A 57 -9.06 -22.85 -18.74
C LEU A 57 -9.93 -21.74 -18.11
N ARG A 58 -9.37 -20.55 -17.88
CA ARG A 58 -10.15 -19.42 -17.33
C ARG A 58 -11.22 -18.90 -18.30
N ALA A 59 -11.03 -19.08 -19.60
CA ALA A 59 -12.03 -18.67 -20.60
C ALA A 59 -13.27 -19.56 -20.51
N THR A 60 -13.11 -20.87 -20.30
CA THR A 60 -14.26 -21.78 -20.15
C THR A 60 -15.06 -21.49 -18.88
N TYR A 61 -14.37 -21.28 -17.76
CA TYR A 61 -15.04 -20.91 -16.50
C TYR A 61 -15.80 -19.59 -16.61
N ARG A 62 -15.22 -18.56 -17.23
CA ARG A 62 -15.90 -17.28 -17.46
C ARG A 62 -17.11 -17.43 -18.38
N ALA A 63 -17.02 -18.23 -19.44
CA ALA A 63 -18.12 -18.51 -20.35
C ALA A 63 -19.29 -19.23 -19.65
N ALA A 64 -18.99 -20.06 -18.65
CA ALA A 64 -19.99 -20.72 -17.81
C ALA A 64 -20.53 -19.86 -16.65
N GLY A 65 -20.10 -18.59 -16.55
CA GLY A 65 -20.53 -17.66 -15.51
C GLY A 65 -19.87 -17.87 -14.14
N VAL A 66 -18.77 -18.63 -14.08
CA VAL A 66 -17.99 -18.81 -12.85
C VAL A 66 -17.09 -17.59 -12.61
N GLU A 67 -17.06 -17.10 -11.38
CA GLU A 67 -16.20 -15.99 -10.95
C GLU A 67 -14.87 -16.49 -10.34
N GLU A 68 -13.74 -15.93 -10.76
CA GLU A 68 -12.42 -16.29 -10.23
C GLU A 68 -12.17 -15.62 -8.87
N VAL A 69 -12.27 -16.41 -7.80
CA VAL A 69 -11.99 -15.94 -6.43
C VAL A 69 -10.49 -15.72 -6.24
N GLY A 70 -10.12 -14.56 -5.68
CA GLY A 70 -8.75 -14.25 -5.28
C GLY A 70 -8.00 -13.27 -6.20
N ASN A 71 -8.54 -13.01 -7.39
CA ASN A 71 -8.05 -11.98 -8.31
C ASN A 71 -8.83 -10.65 -8.19
N ASP A 72 -9.18 -10.25 -6.97
CA ASP A 72 -9.91 -9.01 -6.72
C ASP A 72 -8.94 -7.82 -6.71
N PRO A 73 -9.08 -6.84 -7.62
CA PRO A 73 -8.27 -5.62 -7.64
C PRO A 73 -8.35 -4.82 -6.33
N ALA A 74 -9.43 -4.97 -5.56
CA ALA A 74 -9.59 -4.32 -4.28
C ALA A 74 -8.53 -4.74 -3.25
N ARG A 75 -7.91 -5.93 -3.40
CA ARG A 75 -6.78 -6.35 -2.55
C ARG A 75 -5.57 -5.42 -2.65
N PHE A 76 -5.40 -4.72 -3.76
CA PHE A 76 -4.32 -3.75 -3.96
C PHE A 76 -4.70 -2.33 -3.53
N ARG A 77 -5.96 -2.08 -3.15
CA ARG A 77 -6.36 -0.75 -2.69
C ARG A 77 -5.67 -0.43 -1.38
N ARG A 78 -5.00 0.73 -1.35
CA ARG A 78 -4.38 1.24 -0.14
C ARG A 78 -5.48 1.52 0.89
N ARG A 79 -5.33 1.00 2.10
CA ARG A 79 -6.22 1.34 3.22
C ARG A 79 -6.25 2.86 3.40
N GLU A 80 -7.44 3.43 3.40
CA GLU A 80 -7.63 4.83 3.74
C GLU A 80 -7.22 5.06 5.19
N ARG A 81 -6.30 6.01 5.38
CA ARG A 81 -5.90 6.41 6.73
C ARG A 81 -6.92 7.42 7.23
N PRO A 82 -7.39 7.30 8.49
CA PRO A 82 -8.28 8.30 9.06
C PRO A 82 -7.60 9.68 8.98
N LYS A 83 -8.38 10.69 8.58
CA LYS A 83 -7.89 12.07 8.47
C LYS A 83 -7.64 12.59 9.87
N VAL A 84 -6.42 13.06 10.12
CA VAL A 84 -6.05 13.66 11.40
C VAL A 84 -6.77 15.00 11.55
N ASP A 85 -7.51 15.17 12.64
CA ASP A 85 -8.10 16.47 12.98
C ASP A 85 -7.01 17.43 13.48
N ARG A 86 -6.57 18.30 12.58
CA ARG A 86 -5.51 19.26 12.85
C ARG A 86 -5.94 20.36 13.82
N LYS A 87 -7.24 20.67 13.88
CA LYS A 87 -7.75 21.76 14.71
C LYS A 87 -7.68 21.38 16.18
N SER A 88 -8.22 20.22 16.56
CA SER A 88 -8.15 19.75 17.95
C SER A 88 -6.72 19.58 18.44
N ILE A 89 -5.80 19.11 17.60
CA ILE A 89 -4.37 19.03 17.95
C ILE A 89 -3.81 20.43 18.21
N LYS A 90 -4.07 21.40 17.33
CA LYS A 90 -3.57 22.77 17.50
C LYS A 90 -4.13 23.41 18.77
N ASP A 91 -5.43 23.28 19.01
CA ASP A 91 -6.11 23.84 20.17
C ASP A 91 -5.58 23.21 21.47
N THR A 92 -5.35 21.90 21.48
CA THR A 92 -4.77 21.18 22.62
C THR A 92 -3.35 21.67 22.92
N VAL A 93 -2.51 21.80 21.89
CA VAL A 93 -1.13 22.30 22.04
C VAL A 93 -1.13 23.74 22.53
N GLN A 94 -1.98 24.61 21.99
CA GLN A 94 -2.09 26.00 22.42
C GLN A 94 -2.57 26.11 23.87
N LYS A 95 -3.55 25.29 24.26
CA LYS A 95 -4.04 25.23 25.65
C LYS A 95 -2.95 24.77 26.60
N ALA A 96 -2.17 23.76 26.23
CA ALA A 96 -1.04 23.29 27.02
C ALA A 96 0.04 24.38 27.17
N LYS A 97 0.38 25.07 26.07
CA LYS A 97 1.31 26.20 26.10
C LYS A 97 0.81 27.32 27.03
N ALA A 98 -0.45 27.72 26.91
CA ALA A 98 -1.03 28.76 27.76
C ALA A 98 -1.00 28.39 29.25
N ARG A 99 -1.24 27.11 29.61
CA ARG A 99 -1.09 26.63 31.00
C ARG A 99 0.35 26.72 31.49
N PHE A 100 1.29 26.31 30.66
CA PHE A 100 2.72 26.39 30.97
C PHE A 100 3.16 27.85 31.20
N ASP A 101 2.76 28.76 30.31
CA ASP A 101 3.09 30.19 30.39
C ASP A 101 2.45 30.85 31.63
N ARG A 102 1.28 30.37 32.07
CA ARG A 102 0.63 30.79 33.33
C ARG A 102 1.30 30.24 34.60
N GLY A 103 2.33 29.39 34.47
CA GLY A 103 3.01 28.80 35.62
C GLY A 103 2.25 27.67 36.31
N GLU A 104 1.16 27.18 35.71
CA GLU A 104 0.43 25.99 36.17
C GLU A 104 1.27 24.73 35.88
N ARG A 105 2.31 24.50 36.69
CA ARG A 105 3.12 23.28 36.66
C ARG A 105 2.50 22.28 37.64
N VAL A 106 2.16 21.09 37.18
CA VAL A 106 1.89 19.98 38.08
C VAL A 106 3.22 19.68 38.79
N ALA A 107 3.28 19.95 40.09
CA ALA A 107 4.38 19.48 40.91
C ALA A 107 4.44 17.96 40.76
N GLN A 108 5.55 17.46 40.24
CA GLN A 108 5.85 16.04 40.19
C GLN A 108 6.28 15.56 41.56
#